data_AF-A0A7W6G783-F1
#
_entry.id   AF-A0A7W6G783-F1
#
_cell.length_a   1.000
_cell.length_b   1.000
_cell.length_c   1.000
_cell.angle_alpha   90.00
_cell.angle_beta   90.00
_cell.angle_gamma   90.00
#
_symmetry.space_group_name_H-M   'P 1'
#
loop_
_entity.id
_entity.type
_entity.pdbx_description
1 polymer ?
#
loop_
_entity_poly.entity_id
_entity_poly.type
_entity_poly.pdbx_seq_one_letter_code
_entity_poly.pdbx_strand_id
1 'polypeptide(L)'
;MRRWMLMALALAAPASAQTGQSLGQTLAQRSPAKTYASICAYCHGHNVGPIILGRKLPVEYIQAMVRAGRNGMPAMRPTEISPAELDALAVWISKAPKDTKEHGQ
;
A
#
# COMPACT_ATOMS: atom_id res chain seq x y z
N MET A 1 -11.58 -62.57 -10.21
CA MET A 1 -12.44 -61.61 -9.48
C MET A 1 -11.56 -60.99 -8.40
N ARG A 2 -11.06 -59.76 -8.49
CA ARG A 2 -11.79 -58.50 -8.26
C ARG A 2 -10.85 -57.35 -8.65
N ARG A 3 -11.34 -56.47 -9.53
CA ARG A 3 -10.69 -55.23 -9.97
C ARG A 3 -10.41 -54.33 -8.76
N TRP A 4 -9.18 -53.84 -8.64
CA TRP A 4 -8.86 -52.69 -7.79
C TRP A 4 -8.47 -51.55 -8.72
N MET A 5 -9.37 -50.58 -8.77
CA MET A 5 -9.36 -49.42 -9.65
C MET A 5 -8.31 -48.43 -9.13
N LEU A 6 -7.32 -48.13 -9.95
CA LEU A 6 -6.36 -47.05 -9.69
C LEU A 6 -7.10 -45.72 -9.77
N MET A 7 -7.20 -45.02 -8.64
CA MET A 7 -7.75 -43.67 -8.58
C MET A 7 -6.62 -42.68 -8.87
N ALA A 8 -6.60 -42.15 -10.10
CA ALA A 8 -5.66 -41.12 -10.52
C ALA A 8 -6.01 -39.78 -9.84
N LEU A 9 -5.11 -39.30 -8.98
CA LEU A 9 -5.18 -37.99 -8.36
C LEU A 9 -4.78 -36.93 -9.42
N ALA A 10 -5.76 -36.28 -10.02
CA ALA A 10 -5.51 -35.17 -10.93
C ALA A 10 -5.05 -33.94 -10.14
N LEU A 11 -3.74 -33.64 -10.20
CA LEU A 11 -3.20 -32.37 -9.72
C LEU A 11 -3.72 -31.23 -10.62
N ALA A 12 -4.66 -30.44 -10.12
CA ALA A 12 -5.00 -29.16 -10.72
C ALA A 12 -3.87 -28.16 -10.44
N ALA A 13 -3.11 -27.79 -11.47
CA ALA A 13 -2.10 -26.75 -11.38
C ALA A 13 -2.77 -25.37 -11.19
N PRO A 14 -2.28 -24.50 -10.28
CA PRO A 14 -2.77 -23.14 -10.20
C PRO A 14 -2.31 -22.39 -11.45
N ALA A 15 -3.26 -21.85 -12.20
CA ALA A 15 -2.98 -20.95 -13.31
C ALA A 15 -2.41 -19.65 -12.73
N SER A 16 -1.08 -19.52 -12.69
CA SER A 16 -0.41 -18.24 -12.48
C SER A 16 -0.78 -17.33 -13.64
N ALA A 17 -1.67 -16.36 -13.42
CA ALA A 17 -1.91 -15.32 -14.41
C ALA A 17 -0.62 -14.49 -14.57
N GLN A 18 0.14 -14.73 -15.64
CA GLN A 18 1.23 -13.83 -16.02
C GLN A 18 0.62 -12.49 -16.48
N THR A 19 0.62 -11.49 -15.59
CA THR A 19 0.28 -10.11 -15.97
C THR A 19 1.48 -9.46 -16.68
N GLY A 20 1.70 -9.83 -17.94
CA GLY A 20 2.59 -9.07 -18.81
C GLY A 20 2.06 -7.65 -18.96
N GLN A 21 2.83 -6.65 -18.51
CA GLN A 21 2.47 -5.24 -18.68
C GLN A 21 2.94 -4.79 -20.08
N SER A 22 2.02 -4.28 -20.90
CA SER A 22 2.40 -3.70 -22.18
C SER A 22 3.12 -2.37 -21.96
N LEU A 23 4.18 -2.13 -22.74
CA LEU A 23 4.81 -0.81 -22.80
C LEU A 23 3.77 0.24 -23.22
N GLY A 24 3.79 1.40 -22.56
CA GLY A 24 2.86 2.49 -22.79
C GLY A 24 1.52 2.40 -22.03
N GLN A 25 1.24 1.30 -21.32
CA GLN A 25 0.08 1.23 -20.44
C GLN A 25 0.40 1.81 -19.06
N THR A 26 -0.53 2.58 -18.50
CA THR A 26 -0.42 3.07 -17.13
C THR A 26 -0.60 1.92 -16.15
N LEU A 27 0.16 1.94 -15.07
CA LEU A 27 0.00 0.95 -14.00
C LEU A 27 -1.35 1.14 -13.31
N ALA A 28 -1.95 0.03 -12.88
CA ALA A 28 -3.13 0.07 -12.05
C ALA A 28 -2.85 0.83 -10.74
N GLN A 29 -3.84 1.57 -10.27
CA GLN A 29 -3.77 2.31 -9.01
C GLN A 29 -3.46 1.36 -7.83
N ARG A 30 -2.54 1.75 -6.95
CA ARG A 30 -2.24 0.98 -5.74
C ARG A 30 -3.35 1.15 -4.69
N SER A 31 -3.50 0.14 -3.83
CA SER A 31 -4.33 0.29 -2.64
C SER A 31 -3.69 1.27 -1.64
N PRO A 32 -4.47 1.95 -0.78
CA PRO A 32 -3.95 2.85 0.24
C PRO A 32 -2.86 2.23 1.12
N ALA A 33 -3.09 1.00 1.59
CA ALA A 33 -2.12 0.27 2.41
C ALA A 33 -0.82 -0.03 1.65
N LYS A 34 -0.92 -0.36 0.34
CA LYS A 34 0.27 -0.57 -0.49
C LYS A 34 1.01 0.75 -0.73
N THR A 35 0.30 1.85 -0.97
CA THR A 35 0.89 3.19 -1.11
C THR A 35 1.64 3.58 0.16
N TYR A 36 1.01 3.42 1.33
CA TYR A 36 1.63 3.65 2.64
C TYR A 36 2.92 2.83 2.80
N ALA A 37 2.85 1.51 2.60
CA ALA A 37 3.99 0.62 2.76
C ALA A 37 5.14 0.95 1.79
N SER A 38 4.82 1.37 0.56
CA SER A 38 5.81 1.66 -0.48
C SER A 38 6.45 3.04 -0.41
N ILE A 39 5.93 3.95 0.41
CA ILE A 39 6.40 5.35 0.42
C ILE A 39 6.49 5.86 1.85
N CYS A 40 5.36 5.92 2.55
CA CYS A 40 5.24 6.59 3.84
C CYS A 40 5.96 5.82 4.96
N ALA A 41 5.80 4.50 4.97
CA ALA A 41 6.31 3.62 6.01
C ALA A 41 7.84 3.56 6.07
N TYR A 42 8.55 3.96 5.02
CA TYR A 42 10.01 4.05 5.08
C TYR A 42 10.50 5.09 6.09
N CYS A 43 9.70 6.14 6.34
CA CYS A 43 10.04 7.18 7.29
C CYS A 43 9.17 7.13 8.56
N HIS A 44 7.85 7.01 8.38
CA HIS A 44 6.92 6.99 9.49
C HIS A 44 6.98 5.63 10.23
N GLY A 45 7.08 5.70 11.55
CA GLY A 45 7.19 4.50 12.39
C GLY A 45 8.59 3.86 12.42
N HIS A 46 9.62 4.58 11.95
CA HIS A 46 11.01 4.12 11.92
C HIS A 46 12.00 5.16 12.49
N ASN A 47 11.57 6.01 13.43
CA ASN A 47 12.36 7.11 14.00
C ASN A 47 12.88 8.18 13.00
N VAL A 48 12.45 8.16 11.74
CA VAL A 48 12.78 9.20 10.74
C VAL A 48 11.69 10.27 10.69
N GLY A 49 10.44 9.81 10.57
CA GLY A 49 9.24 10.64 10.67
C GLY A 49 8.41 10.24 11.90
N PRO A 50 7.53 11.14 12.38
CA PRO A 50 6.66 10.84 13.51
C PRO A 50 5.74 9.66 13.20
N ILE A 51 5.26 8.96 14.22
CA ILE A 51 4.18 7.99 14.06
C ILE A 51 2.93 8.74 13.57
N ILE A 52 2.24 8.22 12.54
CA ILE A 52 1.04 8.85 11.96
C ILE A 52 -0.22 7.98 12.00
N LEU A 53 -0.09 6.65 12.07
CA LEU A 53 -1.25 5.77 12.21
C LEU A 53 -1.81 5.81 13.64
N GLY A 54 -3.13 5.66 13.78
CA GLY A 54 -3.83 5.74 15.06
C GLY A 54 -4.02 7.16 15.63
N ARG A 55 -3.55 8.21 14.92
CA ARG A 55 -3.61 9.61 15.40
C ARG A 55 -4.87 10.37 15.01
N LYS A 56 -5.74 9.78 14.18
CA LYS A 56 -6.98 10.42 13.70
C LYS A 56 -6.74 11.79 13.05
N LEU A 57 -5.67 11.89 12.26
CA LEU A 57 -5.32 13.13 11.56
C LEU A 57 -6.43 13.51 10.56
N PRO A 58 -6.76 14.80 10.39
CA PRO A 58 -7.71 15.24 9.36
C PRO A 58 -7.23 14.87 7.95
N VAL A 59 -8.15 14.54 7.05
CA VAL A 59 -7.83 14.10 5.68
C VAL A 59 -7.11 15.21 4.91
N GLU A 60 -7.61 16.43 5.02
CA GLU A 60 -7.08 17.62 4.36
C GLU A 60 -5.67 17.95 4.86
N TYR A 61 -5.42 17.72 6.15
CA TYR A 61 -4.10 17.89 6.75
C TYR A 61 -3.09 16.90 6.17
N ILE A 62 -3.47 15.63 6.02
CA ILE A 62 -2.61 14.62 5.40
C ILE A 62 -2.33 14.97 3.94
N GLN A 63 -3.35 15.35 3.18
CA GLN A 63 -3.20 15.77 1.78
C GLN A 63 -2.25 16.96 1.63
N ALA A 64 -2.43 17.99 2.46
CA ALA A 64 -1.58 19.17 2.45
C ALA A 64 -0.13 18.83 2.80
N MET A 65 0.10 18.01 3.82
CA MET A 65 1.45 17.57 4.20
C MET A 65 2.13 16.80 3.08
N VAL A 66 1.44 15.84 2.46
CA VAL A 66 2.01 15.03 1.37
C VAL A 66 2.36 15.88 0.15
N ARG A 67 1.57 16.90 -0.18
CA ARG A 67 1.81 17.76 -1.35
C ARG A 67 2.80 18.90 -1.10
N ALA A 68 2.82 19.46 0.10
CA ALA A 68 3.72 20.56 0.43
C ALA A 68 5.08 20.08 0.95
N GLY A 69 5.13 18.90 1.56
CA GLY A 69 6.24 18.51 2.41
C GLY A 69 6.31 19.35 3.69
N ARG A 70 7.14 18.93 4.65
CA ARG A 70 7.41 19.71 5.86
C ARG A 70 8.76 19.33 6.45
N ASN A 71 9.63 20.31 6.62
CA ASN A 71 10.99 20.12 7.15
C ASN A 71 11.73 19.04 6.33
N GLY A 72 12.15 17.94 6.96
CA GLY A 72 12.79 16.82 6.29
C GLY A 72 11.84 15.90 5.51
N MET A 73 10.52 16.09 5.58
CA MET A 73 9.56 15.31 4.80
C MET A 73 9.43 15.89 3.38
N PRO A 74 9.80 15.13 2.33
CA PRO A 74 9.72 15.60 0.96
C PRO A 74 8.27 15.77 0.48
N ALA A 75 8.05 16.69 -0.46
CA ALA A 75 6.79 16.86 -1.16
C ALA A 75 6.62 15.76 -2.23
N MET A 76 5.54 14.99 -2.16
CA MET A 76 5.26 13.92 -3.13
C MET A 76 4.59 14.48 -4.38
N ARG A 77 5.19 14.25 -5.53
CA ARG A 77 4.70 14.70 -6.84
C ARG A 77 3.45 13.91 -7.26
N PRO A 78 2.60 14.47 -8.14
CA PRO A 78 1.46 13.74 -8.72
C PRO A 78 1.86 12.47 -9.47
N THR A 79 3.10 12.39 -9.97
CA THR A 79 3.66 11.19 -10.63
C THR A 79 4.11 10.10 -9.66
N GLU A 80 4.30 10.42 -8.38
CA GLU A 80 4.72 9.47 -7.33
C GLU A 80 3.51 8.96 -6.52
N ILE A 81 2.58 9.87 -6.25
CA ILE A 81 1.27 9.58 -5.68
C ILE A 81 0.27 10.37 -6.49
N SER A 82 -0.57 9.71 -7.28
CA SER A 82 -1.62 10.39 -8.05
C SER A 82 -2.65 11.07 -7.12
N PRO A 83 -3.47 12.02 -7.62
CA PRO A 83 -4.53 12.64 -6.81
C PRO A 83 -5.47 11.59 -6.19
N ALA A 84 -5.94 10.63 -7.00
CA ALA A 84 -6.85 9.58 -6.53
C ALA A 84 -6.20 8.63 -5.50
N GLU A 85 -4.90 8.32 -5.65
CA GLU A 85 -4.17 7.57 -4.61
C GLU A 85 -4.06 8.37 -3.32
N LEU A 86 -3.80 9.67 -3.40
CA LEU A 86 -3.67 10.51 -2.21
C LEU A 86 -5.00 10.64 -1.45
N ASP A 87 -6.11 10.80 -2.16
CA ASP A 87 -7.43 10.88 -1.53
C ASP A 87 -7.76 9.59 -0.76
N ALA A 88 -7.54 8.44 -1.40
CA ALA A 88 -7.75 7.15 -0.77
C ALA A 88 -6.76 6.90 0.39
N LEU A 89 -5.50 7.31 0.24
CA LEU A 89 -4.46 7.21 1.26
C LEU A 89 -4.78 8.06 2.50
N ALA A 90 -5.19 9.31 2.31
CA ALA A 90 -5.47 10.24 3.40
C ALA A 90 -6.66 9.76 4.25
N VAL A 91 -7.74 9.29 3.59
CA VAL A 91 -8.88 8.67 4.30
C VAL A 91 -8.44 7.42 5.07
N TRP A 92 -7.58 6.60 4.48
CA TRP A 92 -7.08 5.39 5.13
C TRP A 92 -6.21 5.70 6.34
N ILE A 93 -5.21 6.59 6.23
CA ILE A 93 -4.34 7.01 7.34
C ILE A 93 -5.16 7.61 8.48
N SER A 94 -6.16 8.45 8.16
CA SER A 94 -7.04 9.09 9.15
C SER A 94 -7.79 8.08 10.02
N LYS A 95 -8.14 6.91 9.45
CA LYS A 95 -8.94 5.87 10.12
C LYS A 95 -8.11 4.68 10.60
N ALA A 96 -6.86 4.56 10.17
CA ALA A 96 -6.03 3.42 10.48
C ALA A 96 -5.81 3.29 12.00
N PRO A 97 -5.89 2.08 12.58
CA PRO A 97 -5.50 1.86 13.95
C PRO A 97 -4.01 2.11 14.12
N LYS A 98 -3.57 2.32 15.37
CA LYS A 98 -2.14 2.36 15.69
C LYS A 98 -1.52 1.02 15.28
N ASP A 99 -0.42 1.05 14.54
CA ASP A 99 0.39 -0.15 14.30
C ASP A 99 1.37 -0.33 15.47
N THR A 100 1.31 -1.50 16.11
CA THR A 100 2.16 -1.83 17.27
C THR A 100 3.61 -2.11 16.88
N LYS A 101 3.90 -2.28 15.59
CA LYS A 101 5.25 -2.49 15.06
C LYS A 101 5.97 -1.18 14.75
N GLU A 102 5.25 -0.05 14.71
CA GLU A 102 5.85 1.26 14.50
C GLU A 102 6.60 1.72 15.76
N HIS A 103 7.80 2.25 15.56
CA HIS A 103 8.68 2.75 16.60
C HIS A 103 9.12 4.18 16.25
N GLY A 104 9.00 5.10 17.18
CA GLY A 104 9.14 6.53 16.89
C GLY A 104 8.86 7.40 18.10
N GLN A 105 9.51 8.56 18.15
CA GLN A 105 9.18 9.66 19.06
C GLN A 105 7.92 10.40 18.60
#